data_AF-A0AAV5BP43-F1
#
_entry.id   AF-A0AAV5BP43-F1
#
_cell.length_a   1.000
_cell.length_b   1.000
_cell.length_c   1.000
_cell.angle_alpha   90.00
_cell.angle_beta   90.00
_cell.angle_gamma   90.00
#
_symmetry.space_group_name_H-M   'P 1'
#
loop_
_entity.id
_entity.type
_entity.pdbx_description
1 polymer ?
#
loop_
_entity_poly.entity_id
_entity_poly.type
_entity_poly.pdbx_seq_one_letter_code
_entity_poly.pdbx_strand_id
1 'polypeptide(L)'
;MPAAEEERVPDALALFASSLARHRFGDDDLRLLEAALSAGADVPAMLATRSSARRLLRARAAEAFLQPPSGPEDHHGRVLSVADFFARAFALVGDVESCLAMRYEALVLRDAKYSNHLQLQVSREEWLTFANDSLDNGFYAIASKVTRFRLMSSESPFW
;
A
#
# COMPACT_ATOMS: atom_id res chain seq x y z
N MET A 1 -34.99 -27.05 -21.81
CA MET A 1 -34.15 -27.54 -20.69
C MET A 1 -32.72 -27.66 -21.22
N PRO A 2 -31.72 -27.12 -20.53
CA PRO A 2 -31.40 -25.69 -20.56
C PRO A 2 -29.95 -25.43 -20.98
N ALA A 3 -29.70 -24.36 -21.75
CA ALA A 3 -28.42 -23.67 -21.69
C ALA A 3 -28.55 -22.71 -20.51
N ALA A 4 -28.14 -23.15 -19.32
CA ALA A 4 -27.89 -22.23 -18.24
C ALA A 4 -26.81 -21.29 -18.74
N GLU A 5 -27.20 -20.05 -19.02
CA GLU A 5 -26.25 -18.95 -19.01
C GLU A 5 -25.68 -18.96 -17.59
N GLU A 6 -24.49 -19.55 -17.45
CA GLU A 6 -23.57 -19.19 -16.38
C GLU A 6 -23.39 -17.70 -16.52
N GLU A 7 -24.24 -16.96 -15.81
CA GLU A 7 -24.06 -15.56 -15.49
C GLU A 7 -22.71 -15.52 -14.77
N ARG A 8 -21.65 -15.39 -15.58
CA ARG A 8 -20.27 -15.50 -15.17
C ARG A 8 -20.04 -14.28 -14.30
N VAL A 9 -20.27 -14.45 -13.00
CA VAL A 9 -19.92 -13.47 -11.98
C VAL A 9 -18.51 -13.00 -12.34
N PRO A 10 -18.30 -11.71 -12.63
CA PRO A 10 -17.02 -11.25 -13.12
C PRO A 10 -15.95 -11.65 -12.11
N ASP A 11 -14.83 -12.21 -12.59
CA ASP A 11 -13.69 -12.54 -11.72
C ASP A 11 -13.34 -11.29 -10.91
N ALA A 12 -13.50 -11.37 -9.58
CA ALA A 12 -13.31 -10.25 -8.67
C ALA A 12 -11.91 -9.64 -8.82
N LEU A 13 -10.90 -10.46 -9.17
CA LEU A 13 -9.55 -9.97 -9.45
C LEU A 13 -9.48 -9.13 -10.73
N ALA A 14 -10.25 -9.48 -11.76
CA ALA A 14 -10.32 -8.72 -13.01
C ALA A 14 -11.04 -7.37 -12.82
N LEU A 15 -12.13 -7.36 -12.04
CA LEU A 15 -12.80 -6.12 -11.65
C LEU A 15 -11.85 -5.22 -10.85
N PHE A 16 -11.09 -5.81 -9.91
CA PHE A 16 -10.10 -5.09 -9.13
C PHE A 16 -9.00 -4.50 -10.03
N ALA A 17 -8.46 -5.29 -10.95
CA ALA A 17 -7.47 -4.83 -11.92
C ALA A 17 -7.97 -3.69 -12.80
N SER A 18 -9.23 -3.74 -13.21
CA SER A 18 -9.90 -2.67 -13.97
C SER A 18 -10.07 -1.39 -13.13
N SER A 19 -10.35 -1.53 -11.84
CA SER A 19 -10.45 -0.38 -10.93
C SER A 19 -9.09 0.30 -10.74
N LEU A 20 -8.03 -0.48 -10.51
CA LEU A 20 -6.66 0.04 -10.41
C LEU A 20 -6.19 0.73 -11.70
N ALA A 21 -6.55 0.19 -12.87
CA ALA A 21 -6.23 0.81 -14.15
C ALA A 21 -6.89 2.19 -14.35
N ARG A 22 -8.01 2.44 -13.65
CA ARG A 22 -8.69 3.75 -13.62
C ARG A 22 -8.22 4.63 -12.46
N HIS A 23 -7.17 4.23 -11.76
CA HIS A 23 -6.62 4.92 -10.58
C HIS A 23 -7.66 5.16 -9.47
N ARG A 24 -8.57 4.20 -9.30
CA ARG A 24 -9.50 4.19 -8.17
C ARG A 24 -8.87 3.41 -7.03
N PHE A 25 -8.73 4.10 -5.90
CA PHE A 25 -8.09 3.61 -4.69
C PHE A 25 -9.03 3.86 -3.52
N GLY A 26 -10.05 3.01 -3.38
CA GLY A 26 -11.05 3.12 -2.32
C GLY A 26 -11.24 1.83 -1.52
N ASP A 27 -11.97 1.93 -0.42
CA ASP A 27 -12.29 0.78 0.43
C ASP A 27 -13.09 -0.30 -0.32
N ASP A 28 -13.94 0.10 -1.27
CA ASP A 28 -14.70 -0.85 -2.10
C ASP A 28 -13.77 -1.68 -2.99
N ASP A 29 -12.65 -1.12 -3.44
CA ASP A 29 -11.64 -1.86 -4.21
C ASP A 29 -10.88 -2.86 -3.32
N LEU A 30 -10.63 -2.52 -2.05
CA LEU A 30 -10.03 -3.44 -1.08
C LEU A 30 -10.96 -4.62 -0.77
N ARG A 31 -12.27 -4.37 -0.62
CA ARG A 31 -13.27 -5.44 -0.45
C ARG A 31 -13.32 -6.37 -1.65
N LEU A 32 -13.16 -5.81 -2.86
CA LEU A 32 -13.11 -6.59 -4.09
C LEU A 32 -11.86 -7.47 -4.16
N LEU A 33 -10.71 -6.96 -3.71
CA LEU A 33 -9.49 -7.76 -3.54
C LEU A 33 -9.70 -8.87 -2.50
N GLU A 34 -10.28 -8.57 -1.33
CA GLU A 34 -10.58 -9.59 -0.30
C GLU A 34 -11.50 -10.71 -0.82
N ALA A 35 -12.54 -10.33 -1.57
CA ALA A 35 -13.44 -11.28 -2.21
C ALA A 35 -12.68 -12.18 -3.20
N ALA A 36 -11.81 -11.59 -4.04
CA ALA A 36 -10.98 -12.35 -4.97
C ALA A 36 -10.04 -13.33 -4.24
N LEU A 37 -9.43 -12.91 -3.15
CA LEU A 37 -8.53 -13.74 -2.33
C LEU A 37 -9.26 -14.91 -1.63
N SER A 38 -10.57 -14.79 -1.46
CA SER A 38 -11.43 -15.77 -0.77
C SER A 38 -12.18 -16.70 -1.72
N ALA A 39 -12.26 -16.38 -3.03
CA ALA A 39 -13.07 -17.10 -4.02
C ALA A 39 -12.44 -18.39 -4.59
N GLY A 40 -11.27 -18.82 -4.08
CA GLY A 40 -10.57 -20.01 -4.59
C GLY A 40 -11.21 -21.32 -4.11
N ALA A 41 -11.46 -22.24 -5.04
CA ALA A 41 -12.04 -23.55 -4.74
C ALA A 41 -11.11 -24.47 -3.94
N ASP A 42 -9.79 -24.28 -4.07
CA ASP A 42 -8.76 -25.03 -3.35
C ASP A 42 -7.56 -24.15 -2.98
N VAL A 43 -6.69 -24.67 -2.09
CA VAL A 43 -5.51 -23.95 -1.60
C VAL A 43 -4.56 -23.53 -2.74
N PRO A 44 -4.22 -24.40 -3.73
CA PRO A 44 -3.41 -23.99 -4.87
C PRO A 44 -3.99 -22.81 -5.67
N ALA A 45 -5.30 -22.81 -5.95
CA ALA A 45 -5.96 -21.71 -6.63
C ALA A 45 -5.90 -20.42 -5.81
N MET A 46 -6.14 -20.49 -4.50
CA MET A 46 -6.00 -19.32 -3.60
C MET A 46 -4.58 -18.76 -3.60
N LEU A 47 -3.56 -19.62 -3.61
CA LEU A 47 -2.15 -19.20 -3.67
C LEU A 47 -1.80 -18.58 -5.03
N ALA A 48 -2.33 -19.14 -6.13
CA ALA A 48 -2.16 -18.58 -7.47
C ALA A 48 -2.82 -17.19 -7.60
N THR A 49 -4.02 -17.02 -7.06
CA THR A 49 -4.72 -15.72 -7.00
C THR A 49 -3.92 -14.72 -6.17
N ARG A 50 -3.44 -15.09 -4.98
CA ARG A 50 -2.55 -14.24 -4.16
C ARG A 50 -1.29 -13.81 -4.91
N SER A 51 -0.64 -14.74 -5.61
CA SER A 51 0.57 -14.45 -6.38
C SER A 51 0.31 -13.47 -7.53
N SER A 52 -0.79 -13.66 -8.25
CA SER A 52 -1.23 -12.76 -9.32
C SER A 52 -1.59 -11.37 -8.79
N ALA A 53 -2.32 -11.30 -7.67
CA ALA A 53 -2.66 -10.05 -7.01
C ALA A 53 -1.42 -9.28 -6.55
N ARG A 54 -0.42 -9.94 -5.94
CA ARG A 54 0.86 -9.30 -5.56
C ARG A 54 1.58 -8.67 -6.74
N ARG A 55 1.70 -9.41 -7.86
CA ARG A 55 2.35 -8.90 -9.08
C ARG A 55 1.62 -7.69 -9.64
N LEU A 56 0.29 -7.76 -9.71
CA LEU A 56 -0.55 -6.65 -10.15
C LEU A 56 -0.36 -5.42 -9.26
N LEU A 57 -0.45 -5.58 -7.94
CA LEU A 57 -0.29 -4.49 -6.98
C LEU A 57 1.07 -3.81 -7.09
N ARG A 58 2.16 -4.58 -7.21
CA ARG A 58 3.51 -4.01 -7.38
C ARG A 58 3.63 -3.17 -8.66
N ALA A 59 3.10 -3.68 -9.78
CA ALA A 59 3.12 -2.94 -11.04
C ALA A 59 2.29 -1.65 -10.95
N ARG A 60 1.07 -1.74 -10.39
CA ARG A 60 0.16 -0.59 -10.26
C ARG A 60 0.63 0.43 -9.25
N ALA A 61 1.29 0.02 -8.17
CA ALA A 61 1.91 0.93 -7.22
C ALA A 61 2.98 1.77 -7.92
N ALA A 62 3.91 1.13 -8.64
CA ALA A 62 4.96 1.83 -9.38
C ALA A 62 4.38 2.83 -10.40
N GLU A 63 3.36 2.43 -11.17
CA GLU A 63 2.67 3.33 -12.10
C GLU A 63 1.99 4.52 -11.40
N ALA A 64 1.34 4.28 -10.25
CA ALA A 64 0.61 5.32 -9.52
C ALA A 64 1.53 6.44 -9.00
N PHE A 65 2.74 6.09 -8.54
CA PHE A 65 3.73 7.08 -8.08
C PHE A 65 4.46 7.79 -9.23
N LEU A 66 4.55 7.19 -10.42
CA LEU A 66 5.13 7.83 -11.61
C LEU A 66 4.17 8.82 -12.28
N GLN A 67 2.88 8.74 -11.97
CA GLN A 67 1.87 9.55 -12.63
C GLN A 67 1.97 11.02 -12.17
N PRO A 68 2.07 11.98 -13.11
CA PRO A 68 2.18 13.39 -12.76
C PRO A 68 0.94 13.87 -11.99
N PRO A 69 1.07 14.94 -11.19
CA PRO A 69 -0.10 15.58 -10.58
C PRO A 69 -1.06 16.05 -11.67
N SER A 70 -2.32 15.63 -11.57
CA SER A 70 -3.38 16.01 -12.52
C SER A 70 -3.87 17.45 -12.34
N GLY A 71 -3.33 18.19 -11.36
CA GLY A 71 -3.71 19.57 -11.05
C GLY A 71 -2.90 20.16 -9.88
N PRO A 72 -3.15 21.43 -9.51
CA PRO A 72 -2.48 22.12 -8.40
C PRO A 72 -2.97 21.70 -7.01
N GLU A 73 -3.98 20.83 -6.94
CA GLU A 73 -4.50 20.27 -5.69
C GLU A 73 -3.45 19.39 -5.01
N ASP A 74 -3.54 19.29 -3.67
CA ASP A 74 -2.55 18.71 -2.76
C ASP A 74 -1.93 17.39 -3.25
N HIS A 75 -0.86 17.52 -4.05
CA HIS A 75 -0.12 16.42 -4.64
C HIS A 75 0.38 15.47 -3.55
N HIS A 76 0.79 16.01 -2.40
CA HIS A 76 1.28 15.23 -1.28
C HIS A 76 0.13 14.46 -0.61
N GLY A 77 -1.06 15.06 -0.50
CA GLY A 77 -2.26 14.39 0.01
C GLY A 77 -2.67 13.20 -0.87
N ARG A 78 -2.59 13.36 -2.20
CA ARG A 78 -2.80 12.24 -3.14
C ARG A 78 -1.77 11.13 -2.92
N VAL A 79 -0.49 11.47 -2.82
CA VAL A 79 0.59 10.48 -2.61
C VAL A 79 0.39 9.71 -1.30
N LEU A 80 -0.03 10.39 -0.22
CA LEU A 80 -0.37 9.74 1.05
C LEU A 80 -1.56 8.78 0.92
N SER A 81 -2.62 9.20 0.25
CA SER A 81 -3.80 8.34 0.01
C SER A 81 -3.46 7.10 -0.82
N VAL A 82 -2.64 7.27 -1.86
CA VAL A 82 -2.15 6.15 -2.68
C VAL A 82 -1.30 5.20 -1.85
N ALA A 83 -0.35 5.72 -1.06
CA ALA A 83 0.51 4.91 -0.20
C ALA A 83 -0.29 4.13 0.86
N ASP A 84 -1.28 4.75 1.51
CA ASP A 84 -2.16 4.08 2.48
C ASP A 84 -2.95 2.93 1.84
N PHE A 85 -3.58 3.20 0.68
CA PHE A 85 -4.32 2.18 -0.06
C PHE A 85 -3.43 0.98 -0.40
N PHE A 86 -2.25 1.22 -0.97
CA PHE A 86 -1.35 0.14 -1.36
C PHE A 86 -0.78 -0.60 -0.14
N ALA A 87 -0.49 0.09 0.97
CA ALA A 87 -0.08 -0.57 2.21
C ALA A 87 -1.14 -1.58 2.69
N ARG A 88 -2.41 -1.17 2.72
CA ARG A 88 -3.54 -2.03 3.09
C ARG A 88 -3.72 -3.19 2.10
N ALA A 89 -3.64 -2.92 0.80
CA ALA A 89 -3.74 -3.96 -0.23
C ALA A 89 -2.59 -4.98 -0.13
N PHE A 90 -1.36 -4.54 0.12
CA PHE A 90 -0.21 -5.43 0.32
C PHE A 90 -0.34 -6.27 1.58
N ALA A 91 -0.89 -5.72 2.66
CA ALA A 91 -1.19 -6.49 3.88
C ALA A 91 -2.18 -7.62 3.59
N LEU A 92 -3.24 -7.37 2.82
CA LEU A 92 -4.26 -8.38 2.47
C LEU A 92 -3.69 -9.57 1.67
N VAL A 93 -2.76 -9.30 0.75
CA VAL A 93 -2.10 -10.35 -0.06
C VAL A 93 -0.90 -11.00 0.64
N GLY A 94 -0.57 -10.56 1.86
CA GLY A 94 0.55 -11.06 2.66
C GLY A 94 1.93 -10.63 2.15
N ASP A 95 2.01 -9.48 1.47
CA ASP A 95 3.25 -8.91 0.95
C ASP A 95 3.84 -7.91 1.95
N VAL A 96 4.44 -8.44 3.02
CA VAL A 96 4.86 -7.64 4.17
C VAL A 96 5.93 -6.61 3.80
N GLU A 97 6.88 -6.97 2.93
CA GLU A 97 7.93 -6.07 2.48
C GLU A 97 7.35 -4.84 1.74
N SER A 98 6.45 -5.08 0.77
CA SER A 98 5.84 -4.01 0.00
C SER A 98 4.91 -3.14 0.87
N CYS A 99 4.21 -3.75 1.84
CA CYS A 99 3.41 -3.03 2.84
C CYS A 99 4.27 -2.09 3.69
N LEU A 100 5.38 -2.59 4.26
CA LEU A 100 6.31 -1.79 5.05
C LEU A 100 6.95 -0.68 4.21
N ALA A 101 7.30 -0.96 2.95
CA ALA A 101 7.83 0.06 2.04
C ALA A 101 6.84 1.22 1.85
N MET A 102 5.55 0.93 1.58
CA MET A 102 4.53 1.97 1.44
C MET A 102 4.34 2.80 2.71
N ARG A 103 4.33 2.14 3.88
CA ARG A 103 4.23 2.82 5.17
C ARG A 103 5.45 3.71 5.44
N TYR A 104 6.65 3.26 5.09
CA TYR A 104 7.87 4.05 5.21
C TYR A 104 7.80 5.34 4.37
N GLU A 105 7.42 5.23 3.09
CA GLU A 105 7.29 6.40 2.20
C GLU A 105 6.24 7.40 2.73
N ALA A 106 5.11 6.91 3.25
CA ALA A 106 4.09 7.77 3.85
C ALA A 106 4.60 8.51 5.10
N LEU A 107 5.38 7.85 5.95
CA LEU A 107 5.99 8.46 7.13
C LEU A 107 7.03 9.54 6.74
N VAL A 108 7.91 9.24 5.77
CA VAL A 108 8.90 10.22 5.27
C VAL A 108 8.21 11.45 4.69
N LEU A 109 7.16 11.26 3.90
CA LEU A 109 6.41 12.35 3.30
C LEU A 109 5.71 13.23 4.34
N ARG A 110 5.08 12.60 5.34
CA ARG A 110 4.45 13.30 6.48
C ARG A 110 5.46 14.10 7.29
N ASP A 111 6.60 13.51 7.61
CA ASP A 111 7.68 14.17 8.36
C ASP A 111 8.24 15.39 7.60
N ALA A 112 8.43 15.25 6.28
CA ALA A 112 9.02 16.30 5.45
C ALA A 112 8.05 17.45 5.07
N LYS A 113 6.75 17.16 4.90
CA LYS A 113 5.79 18.11 4.30
C LYS A 113 4.65 18.52 5.22
N TYR A 114 4.38 17.73 6.25
CA TYR A 114 3.25 17.95 7.16
C TYR A 114 3.70 18.14 8.62
N SER A 115 4.94 18.58 8.83
CA SER A 115 5.51 18.86 10.16
C SER A 115 4.70 19.87 11.00
N ASN A 116 3.99 20.79 10.34
CA ASN A 116 3.12 21.79 10.99
C ASN A 116 1.64 21.36 11.10
N HIS A 117 1.25 20.22 10.53
CA HIS A 117 -0.10 19.70 10.61
C HIS A 117 -0.22 18.71 11.76
N LEU A 118 -0.85 19.12 12.87
CA LEU A 118 -0.96 18.33 14.11
C LEU A 118 -1.48 16.90 13.92
N GLN A 119 -2.39 16.67 12.97
CA GLN A 119 -2.97 15.34 12.69
C GLN A 119 -2.08 14.45 11.80
N LEU A 120 -1.13 15.05 11.08
CA LEU A 120 -0.24 14.36 10.14
C LEU A 120 1.21 14.34 10.62
N GLN A 121 1.52 15.03 11.72
CA GLN A 121 2.81 15.00 12.37
C GLN A 121 3.19 13.57 12.73
N VAL A 122 4.41 13.17 12.38
CA VAL A 122 4.92 11.84 12.73
C VAL A 122 5.63 11.95 14.07
N SER A 123 5.14 11.22 15.07
CA SER A 123 5.76 11.24 16.39
C SER A 123 7.04 10.39 16.40
N ARG A 124 7.94 10.67 17.34
CA ARG A 124 9.12 9.80 17.56
C ARG A 124 8.72 8.38 17.92
N GLU A 125 7.61 8.22 18.65
CA GLU A 125 7.06 6.93 19.03
C GLU A 125 6.55 6.14 17.81
N GLU A 126 5.86 6.80 16.87
CA GLU A 126 5.39 6.19 15.62
C GLU A 126 6.57 5.64 14.79
N TRP A 127 7.67 6.40 14.70
CA TRP A 127 8.90 5.95 14.07
C TRP A 127 9.54 4.74 14.76
N LEU A 128 9.56 4.72 16.10
CA LEU A 128 10.12 3.62 16.89
C LEU A 128 9.28 2.35 16.75
N THR A 129 7.96 2.47 16.83
CA THR A 129 7.05 1.34 16.61
C THR A 129 7.24 0.77 15.21
N PHE A 130 7.32 1.62 14.18
CA PHE A 130 7.57 1.14 12.81
C PHE A 130 8.92 0.43 12.64
N ALA A 131 9.97 0.92 13.31
CA ALA A 131 11.28 0.26 13.30
C ALA A 131 11.24 -1.10 13.99
N ASN A 132 10.59 -1.20 15.15
CA ASN A 132 10.41 -2.46 15.88
C ASN A 132 9.57 -3.46 15.07
N ASP A 133 8.43 -3.04 14.53
CA ASP A 133 7.59 -3.86 13.66
C ASP A 133 8.42 -4.40 12.47
N SER A 134 9.26 -3.57 11.87
CA SER A 134 10.13 -3.98 10.76
C SER A 134 11.19 -5.02 11.19
N LEU A 135 11.76 -4.88 12.39
CA LEU A 135 12.71 -5.84 12.95
C LEU A 135 12.05 -7.18 13.29
N ASP A 136 10.87 -7.14 13.91
CA ASP A 136 10.11 -8.33 14.31
C ASP A 136 9.67 -9.14 13.08
N ASN A 137 9.43 -8.47 11.95
CA ASN A 137 9.13 -9.10 10.68
C ASN A 137 10.39 -9.52 9.87
N GLY A 138 11.59 -9.34 10.41
CA GLY A 138 12.87 -9.73 9.78
C GLY A 138 13.38 -8.78 8.69
N PHE A 139 12.79 -7.60 8.52
CA PHE A 139 13.15 -6.61 7.50
C PHE A 139 14.22 -5.63 7.99
N TYR A 140 15.40 -6.14 8.30
CA TYR A 140 16.53 -5.36 8.84
C TYR A 140 16.97 -4.18 7.96
N ALA A 141 16.83 -4.30 6.64
CA ALA A 141 17.16 -3.22 5.70
C ALA A 141 16.22 -2.02 5.85
N ILE A 142 14.93 -2.27 6.09
CA ILE A 142 13.91 -1.23 6.32
C ILE A 142 14.14 -0.60 7.69
N ALA A 143 14.34 -1.41 8.73
CA ALA A 143 14.67 -0.91 10.08
C ALA A 143 15.95 -0.04 10.08
N SER A 144 16.99 -0.45 9.35
CA SER A 144 18.23 0.32 9.23
C SER A 144 18.04 1.66 8.53
N LYS A 145 17.15 1.75 7.53
CA LYS A 145 16.79 3.01 6.87
C LYS A 145 16.10 3.98 7.83
N VAL A 146 15.18 3.47 8.67
CA VAL A 146 14.46 4.28 9.67
C VAL A 146 15.44 4.85 10.71
N THR A 147 16.31 4.02 11.25
CA THR A 147 17.34 4.45 12.22
C THR A 147 18.26 5.50 11.61
N ARG A 148 18.70 5.31 10.36
CA ARG A 148 19.55 6.30 9.66
C ARG A 148 18.82 7.61 9.40
N PHE A 149 17.59 7.55 8.89
CA PHE A 149 16.77 8.76 8.66
C PHE A 149 16.63 9.55 9.96
N ARG A 150 16.35 8.88 11.09
CA ARG A 150 16.21 9.57 12.38
C ARG A 150 17.52 10.13 12.93
N LEU A 151 18.64 9.42 12.78
CA LEU A 151 19.96 9.94 13.17
C LEU A 151 20.29 11.21 12.39
N MET A 152 20.09 11.19 11.07
CA MET A 152 20.32 12.36 10.20
C MET A 152 19.35 13.51 10.52
N SER A 153 18.08 13.23 10.81
CA SER A 153 17.11 14.26 11.23
C SER A 153 17.36 14.79 12.65
N SER A 154 18.15 14.10 13.48
CA SER A 154 18.57 14.56 14.81
C SER A 154 19.85 15.40 14.80
N GLU A 155 20.60 15.41 13.69
CA GLU A 155 21.81 16.23 13.50
C GLU A 155 21.51 17.61 12.88
N SER A 156 20.24 17.99 12.74
CA SER A 156 19.85 19.36 12.35
C SER A 156 19.36 20.16 13.56
N PRO A 157 20.25 20.85 14.31
CA PRO A 157 19.84 21.96 15.15
C PRO A 157 19.71 23.19 14.24
N PHE A 158 18.50 23.42 13.73
CA PHE A 158 18.09 24.75 13.29
C PHE A 158 16.70 25.01 13.84
N TRP A 159 16.61 25.13 15.17
CA TRP A 159 16.58 26.42 15.86
C TRP A 159 17.30 26.29 17.21
#